data_AF-A0A954UFE1-F1
#
_entry.id   AF-A0A954UFE1-F1
#
_cell.length_a   1.000
_cell.length_b   1.000
_cell.length_c   1.000
_cell.angle_alpha   90.00
_cell.angle_beta   90.00
_cell.angle_gamma   90.00
#
_symmetry.space_group_name_H-M   'P 1'
#
loop_
_entity.id
_entity.type
_entity.pdbx_description
1 polymer ?
#
loop_
_entity_poly.entity_id
_entity_poly.type
_entity_poly.pdbx_seq_one_letter_code
_entity_poly.pdbx_strand_id
1 'polypeptide(L)'
;MLRCTAVAWLLIAMRVTAIHANSTPQLAVVATAEAEVRSGPSLKYYATDRLINGTEVEIYKQSPGGWCAIRPPAGSFSYIQVDAVEPTELPDVFTCNKAGMKTRVGSKLTQRFNVQYVAL
;
A
#
# COMPACT_ATOMS: atom_id res chain seq x y z
N MET A 1 10.74 27.80 -63.85
CA MET A 1 11.59 28.22 -62.72
C MET A 1 10.74 28.22 -61.44
N LEU A 2 10.12 27.09 -61.07
CA LEU A 2 10.58 26.13 -60.04
C LEU A 2 11.39 26.75 -58.89
N ARG A 3 10.70 27.04 -57.76
CA ARG A 3 11.16 26.89 -56.36
C ARG A 3 10.11 27.46 -55.39
N CYS A 4 9.25 26.61 -54.84
CA CYS A 4 8.51 26.90 -53.60
C CYS A 4 8.76 25.75 -52.61
N THR A 5 9.71 26.04 -51.72
CA THR A 5 9.98 25.53 -50.36
C THR A 5 9.33 24.22 -49.86
N ALA A 6 10.24 23.30 -49.53
CA ALA A 6 10.20 22.16 -48.62
C ALA A 6 9.00 22.02 -47.65
N VAL A 7 8.39 20.84 -47.72
CA VAL A 7 7.36 20.31 -46.80
C VAL A 7 8.04 19.52 -45.67
N ALA A 8 7.54 19.80 -44.45
CA ALA A 8 7.40 18.91 -43.28
C ALA A 8 8.59 18.07 -42.81
N TRP A 9 9.07 18.34 -41.59
CA TRP A 9 9.45 17.31 -40.61
C TRP A 9 9.13 17.82 -39.20
N LEU A 10 7.86 17.75 -38.80
CA LEU A 10 7.47 17.94 -37.40
C LEU A 10 7.61 16.59 -36.70
N LEU A 11 8.76 16.36 -36.05
CA LEU A 11 8.96 15.22 -35.16
C LEU A 11 8.07 15.41 -33.93
N ILE A 12 6.86 14.87 -33.98
CA ILE A 12 6.00 14.71 -32.80
C ILE A 12 6.66 13.64 -31.94
N ALA A 13 7.43 14.08 -30.94
CA ALA A 13 7.89 13.20 -29.87
C ALA A 13 6.65 12.69 -29.12
N MET A 14 6.28 11.44 -29.37
CA MET A 14 5.22 10.74 -28.65
C MET A 14 5.65 10.61 -27.19
N ARG A 15 5.26 11.57 -26.36
CA ARG A 15 5.41 11.45 -24.91
C ARG A 15 4.46 10.36 -24.46
N VAL A 16 4.99 9.16 -24.22
CA VAL A 16 4.31 8.16 -23.40
C VAL A 16 4.26 8.74 -22.00
N THR A 17 3.17 9.40 -21.67
CA THR A 17 2.87 9.71 -20.28
C THR A 17 2.56 8.37 -19.61
N ALA A 18 3.45 7.93 -18.72
CA ALA A 18 3.12 6.84 -17.82
C ALA A 18 1.84 7.25 -17.08
N ILE A 19 0.75 6.50 -17.31
CA ILE A 19 -0.48 6.67 -16.56
C ILE A 19 -0.11 6.25 -15.14
N HIS A 20 0.14 7.22 -14.27
CA HIS A 20 0.17 6.96 -12.84
C HIS A 20 -1.23 6.48 -12.46
N ALA A 21 -1.36 5.19 -12.18
CA ALA A 21 -2.58 4.61 -11.66
C ALA A 21 -2.80 5.13 -10.23
N ASN A 22 -3.29 6.35 -10.12
CA ASN A 22 -3.93 6.82 -8.89
C ASN A 22 -5.29 6.12 -8.83
N SER A 23 -5.30 4.86 -8.41
CA SER A 23 -6.54 4.13 -8.16
C SER A 23 -7.25 4.81 -7.00
N THR A 24 -8.39 5.44 -7.28
CA THR A 24 -9.31 5.90 -6.24
C THR A 24 -9.65 4.72 -5.33
N PRO A 25 -9.66 4.90 -4.00
CA PRO A 25 -10.05 3.83 -3.10
C PRO A 25 -11.45 3.30 -3.45
N GLN A 26 -11.59 1.98 -3.47
CA GLN A 26 -12.82 1.27 -3.85
C GLN A 26 -13.32 0.45 -2.66
N LEU A 27 -14.61 0.60 -2.32
CA LEU A 27 -15.26 -0.28 -1.36
C LEU A 27 -15.50 -1.67 -1.97
N ALA A 28 -15.25 -2.70 -1.16
CA ALA A 28 -15.48 -4.09 -1.50
C ALA A 28 -15.99 -4.86 -0.28
N VAL A 29 -16.60 -6.01 -0.53
CA VAL A 29 -17.15 -6.89 0.51
C VAL A 29 -16.51 -8.26 0.38
N VAL A 30 -16.17 -8.87 1.52
CA VAL A 30 -15.68 -10.25 1.56
C VAL A 30 -16.80 -11.20 1.11
N ALA A 31 -16.60 -11.85 -0.03
CA ALA A 31 -17.60 -12.75 -0.64
C ALA A 31 -17.45 -14.22 -0.22
N THR A 32 -16.30 -14.61 0.32
CA THR A 32 -16.06 -15.98 0.83
C THR A 32 -16.53 -16.10 2.27
N ALA A 33 -16.64 -17.33 2.80
CA ALA A 33 -16.95 -17.55 4.21
C ALA A 33 -15.90 -16.90 5.13
N GLU A 34 -14.64 -17.02 4.75
CA GLU A 34 -13.48 -16.42 5.42
C GLU A 34 -12.46 -15.97 4.36
N ALA A 35 -11.76 -14.87 4.61
CA ALA A 35 -10.65 -14.37 3.81
C ALA A 35 -9.46 -13.99 4.71
N GLU A 36 -8.27 -14.53 4.42
CA GLU A 36 -7.06 -14.19 5.17
C GLU A 36 -6.46 -12.86 4.68
N VAL A 37 -6.31 -11.92 5.60
CA VAL A 37 -5.49 -10.71 5.38
C VAL A 37 -4.05 -11.09 5.65
N ARG A 38 -3.14 -10.69 4.77
CA ARG A 38 -1.72 -11.04 4.89
C ARG A 38 -0.85 -9.80 4.99
N SER A 39 0.31 -9.95 5.61
CA SER A 39 1.28 -8.87 5.79
C SER A 39 1.96 -8.42 4.48
N GLY A 40 1.64 -9.04 3.33
CA GLY A 40 2.15 -8.66 2.02
C GLY A 40 1.52 -9.48 0.87
N PRO A 41 1.78 -9.10 -0.40
CA PRO A 41 1.07 -9.62 -1.58
C PRO A 41 1.62 -10.98 -2.07
N SER A 42 1.62 -11.99 -1.20
CA SER A 42 1.99 -13.38 -1.51
C SER A 42 1.61 -14.30 -0.35
N LEU A 43 1.37 -15.58 -0.64
CA LEU A 43 1.16 -16.61 0.38
C LEU A 43 2.37 -16.83 1.32
N LYS A 44 3.56 -16.37 0.94
CA LYS A 44 4.77 -16.41 1.79
C LYS A 44 4.69 -15.45 2.99
N TYR A 45 3.90 -14.40 2.88
CA TYR A 45 3.63 -13.49 3.99
C TYR A 45 2.68 -14.15 4.98
N TYR A 46 2.82 -13.87 6.28
CA TYR A 46 1.95 -14.47 7.28
C TYR A 46 0.57 -13.81 7.28
N ALA A 47 -0.43 -14.56 7.70
CA ALA A 47 -1.77 -14.03 7.93
C ALA A 47 -1.75 -13.11 9.17
N THR A 48 -2.38 -11.95 9.05
CA THR A 48 -2.52 -10.93 10.09
C THR A 48 -3.92 -10.95 10.69
N ASP A 49 -4.91 -11.37 9.92
CA ASP A 49 -6.32 -11.39 10.29
C ASP A 49 -7.14 -12.35 9.41
N ARG A 50 -8.37 -12.63 9.83
CA ARG A 50 -9.39 -13.40 9.10
C ARG A 50 -10.68 -12.61 9.07
N LEU A 51 -11.07 -12.17 7.88
CA LEU A 51 -12.31 -11.43 7.67
C LEU A 51 -13.41 -12.42 7.30
N ILE A 52 -14.60 -12.24 7.87
CA ILE A 52 -15.76 -13.07 7.58
C ILE A 52 -16.54 -12.52 6.39
N ASN A 53 -17.39 -13.36 5.80
CA ASN A 53 -18.35 -12.95 4.78
C ASN A 53 -19.11 -11.67 5.17
N GLY A 54 -19.30 -10.75 4.22
CA GLY A 54 -20.02 -9.51 4.46
C GLY A 54 -19.17 -8.39 5.07
N THR A 55 -17.92 -8.65 5.47
CA THR A 55 -17.02 -7.59 5.97
C THR A 55 -16.69 -6.61 4.84
N GLU A 56 -16.97 -5.32 5.06
CA GLU A 56 -16.57 -4.24 4.15
C GLU A 56 -15.09 -3.89 4.32
N VAL A 57 -14.41 -3.67 3.20
CA VAL A 57 -13.02 -3.22 3.14
C VAL A 57 -12.85 -2.15 2.08
N GLU A 58 -11.94 -1.20 2.31
CA GLU A 58 -11.52 -0.24 1.29
C GLU A 58 -10.23 -0.73 0.63
N ILE A 59 -10.28 -1.01 -0.67
CA ILE A 59 -9.13 -1.34 -1.51
C ILE A 59 -8.54 -0.04 -2.04
N TYR A 60 -7.26 0.23 -1.76
CA TYR A 60 -6.59 1.45 -2.24
C TYR A 60 -5.52 1.20 -3.31
N LYS A 61 -5.11 -0.06 -3.53
CA LYS A 61 -4.16 -0.45 -4.58
C LYS A 61 -4.40 -1.89 -5.00
N GLN A 62 -4.36 -2.16 -6.30
CA GLN A 62 -4.30 -3.52 -6.84
C GLN A 62 -2.86 -3.83 -7.25
N SER A 63 -2.39 -5.03 -6.93
CA SER A 63 -1.07 -5.52 -7.32
C SER A 63 -1.21 -6.48 -8.51
N PRO A 64 -0.31 -6.46 -9.50
CA PRO A 64 -0.38 -7.33 -10.69
C PRO A 64 -0.47 -8.85 -10.39
N GLY A 65 -0.09 -9.28 -9.20
CA GLY A 65 -0.16 -10.68 -8.76
C GLY A 65 -1.50 -11.13 -8.17
N GLY A 66 -2.60 -10.40 -8.44
CA GLY A 66 -3.94 -10.75 -7.95
C GLY A 66 -4.21 -10.40 -6.48
N TRP A 67 -3.38 -9.55 -5.88
CA TRP A 67 -3.54 -9.08 -4.50
C TRP A 67 -4.11 -7.66 -4.46
N CYS A 68 -5.02 -7.40 -3.53
CA CYS A 68 -5.51 -6.07 -3.23
C CYS A 68 -4.91 -5.58 -1.90
N ALA A 69 -4.37 -4.36 -1.89
CA ALA A 69 -4.03 -3.67 -0.67
C ALA A 69 -5.29 -2.99 -0.12
N ILE A 70 -5.68 -3.40 1.08
CA ILE A 70 -6.84 -2.86 1.80
C ILE A 70 -6.39 -1.91 2.91
N ARG A 71 -7.24 -0.95 3.29
CA ARG A 71 -7.07 -0.23 4.54
C ARG A 71 -7.01 -1.24 5.70
N PRO A 72 -6.09 -1.05 6.68
CA PRO A 72 -5.97 -1.97 7.80
C PRO A 72 -7.32 -2.18 8.49
N PRO A 73 -7.82 -3.43 8.60
CA PRO A 73 -9.05 -3.71 9.33
C PRO A 73 -8.96 -3.26 10.79
N ALA A 74 -10.10 -3.06 11.43
CA ALA A 74 -10.17 -2.68 12.84
C ALA A 74 -9.32 -3.62 13.74
N GLY A 75 -8.60 -3.01 14.68
CA GLY A 75 -7.68 -3.71 15.58
C GLY A 75 -6.36 -4.14 14.94
N SER A 76 -6.11 -3.82 13.67
CA SER A 76 -4.78 -3.96 13.09
C SER A 76 -3.77 -3.05 13.81
N PHE A 77 -2.55 -3.54 13.98
CA PHE A 77 -1.49 -2.81 14.66
C PHE A 77 -0.15 -3.04 13.97
N SER A 78 0.81 -2.14 14.22
CA SER A 78 2.18 -2.25 13.73
C SER A 78 3.17 -1.98 14.86
N TYR A 79 4.34 -2.59 14.76
CA TYR A 79 5.46 -2.28 15.63
C TYR A 79 6.35 -1.21 14.99
N ILE A 80 6.87 -0.32 15.81
CA ILE A 80 7.95 0.61 15.49
C ILE A 80 9.10 0.39 16.48
N GLN A 81 10.34 0.67 16.08
CA GLN A 81 11.47 0.58 17.01
C GLN A 81 11.37 1.69 18.07
N VAL A 82 11.79 1.38 19.29
CA VAL A 82 11.75 2.34 20.40
C VAL A 82 12.66 3.55 20.16
N ASP A 83 13.79 3.36 19.47
CA ASP A 83 14.74 4.43 19.12
C ASP A 83 14.24 5.35 17.98
N ALA A 84 13.10 5.01 17.37
CA ALA A 84 12.44 5.81 16.36
C ALA A 84 11.56 6.89 16.98
N VAL A 85 11.22 6.76 18.26
CA VAL A 85 10.28 7.62 18.94
C VAL A 85 10.91 8.26 20.18
N GLU A 86 10.48 9.48 20.49
CA GLU A 86 10.93 10.24 21.66
C GLU A 86 9.70 10.58 22.51
N PRO A 87 9.77 10.46 23.85
CA PRO A 87 8.67 10.85 24.73
C PRO A 87 8.46 12.36 24.66
N THR A 88 7.21 12.79 24.82
CA THR A 88 6.85 14.20 24.92
C THR A 88 6.61 14.60 26.38
N GLU A 89 6.22 15.86 26.61
CA GLU A 89 5.81 16.33 27.94
C GLU A 89 4.47 15.74 28.41
N LEU A 90 3.66 15.22 27.47
CA LEU A 90 2.39 14.58 27.79
C LEU A 90 2.60 13.08 28.09
N PRO A 91 1.89 12.53 29.09
CA PRO A 91 1.96 11.11 29.40
C PRO A 91 1.48 10.26 28.22
N ASP A 92 2.18 9.16 27.95
CA ASP A 92 1.89 8.18 26.90
C ASP A 92 1.85 8.74 25.47
N VAL A 93 2.40 9.94 25.24
CA VAL A 93 2.53 10.54 23.91
C VAL A 93 3.99 10.55 23.48
N PHE A 94 4.24 9.97 22.31
CA PHE A 94 5.55 9.89 21.69
C PHE A 94 5.54 10.57 20.32
N THR A 95 6.64 11.20 19.94
CA THR A 95 6.84 11.79 18.60
C THR A 95 7.90 11.04 17.81
N CYS A 96 7.77 11.00 16.48
CA CYS A 96 8.74 10.43 15.56
C CYS A 96 9.18 11.50 14.55
N ASN A 97 10.30 12.17 14.81
CA ASN A 97 10.83 13.23 13.93
C ASN A 97 11.77 12.68 12.83
N LYS A 98 11.97 11.36 12.76
CA LYS A 98 12.84 10.70 11.78
C LYS A 98 12.01 10.22 10.59
N ALA A 99 12.33 10.70 9.39
CA ALA A 99 11.73 10.20 8.16
C ALA A 99 12.28 8.80 7.80
N GLY A 100 11.46 7.98 7.14
CA GLY A 100 11.89 6.68 6.61
C GLY A 100 12.03 5.57 7.66
N MET A 101 11.52 5.77 8.89
CA MET A 101 11.53 4.71 9.89
C MET A 101 10.68 3.52 9.46
N LYS A 102 11.24 2.33 9.65
CA LYS A 102 10.60 1.09 9.24
C LYS A 102 9.62 0.63 10.30
N THR A 103 8.37 0.41 9.93
CA THR A 103 7.38 -0.27 10.76
C THR A 103 7.28 -1.74 10.37
N ARG A 104 6.72 -2.55 11.27
CA ARG A 104 6.52 -3.98 11.09
C ARG A 104 5.06 -4.34 11.30
N VAL A 105 4.46 -5.08 10.37
CA VAL A 105 3.03 -5.41 10.42
C VAL A 105 2.74 -6.43 11.51
N GLY A 106 1.87 -6.13 12.46
CA GLY A 106 1.44 -7.07 13.50
C GLY A 106 0.44 -8.12 12.98
N SER A 107 0.34 -9.24 13.67
CA SER A 107 -0.69 -10.25 13.43
C SER A 107 -1.56 -10.43 14.68
N LYS A 108 -2.88 -10.45 14.51
CA LYS A 108 -3.83 -10.83 15.56
C LYS A 108 -3.90 -12.33 15.77
N LEU A 109 -3.39 -13.11 14.81
CA LEU A 109 -3.47 -14.57 14.79
C LEU A 109 -2.22 -15.22 15.38
N THR A 110 -1.06 -14.54 15.31
CA THR A 110 0.24 -15.11 15.70
C THR A 110 1.17 -14.02 16.24
N GLN A 111 2.24 -14.40 16.93
CA GLN A 111 3.29 -13.48 17.39
C GLN A 111 4.28 -13.06 16.27
N ARG A 112 3.85 -13.03 15.00
CA ARG A 112 4.72 -12.69 13.86
C ARG A 112 4.68 -11.19 13.54
N PHE A 113 5.87 -10.63 13.31
CA PHE A 113 6.09 -9.22 12.96
C PHE A 113 7.34 -9.03 12.09
N ASN A 114 7.78 -10.05 11.35
CA ASN A 114 9.04 -9.99 10.60
C ASN A 114 8.94 -9.22 9.27
N VAL A 115 7.75 -8.78 8.86
CA VAL A 115 7.51 -8.09 7.58
C VAL A 115 7.46 -6.59 7.79
N GLN A 116 8.32 -5.88 7.06
CA GLN A 116 8.41 -4.42 7.10
C GLN A 116 7.44 -3.79 6.11
N TYR A 117 6.82 -2.68 6.50
CA TYR A 117 6.09 -1.85 5.54
C TYR A 117 7.11 -1.18 4.63
N VAL A 118 7.08 -1.51 3.35
CA VAL A 118 7.80 -0.76 2.31
C VAL A 118 6.72 -0.01 1.54
N ALA A 119 6.77 1.32 1.58
CA ALA A 119 5.97 2.10 0.65
C ALA A 119 6.40 1.68 -0.77
N LEU A 120 5.50 0.99 -1.49
CA LEU A 120 5.67 0.62 -2.89
C LEU A 120 5.44 1.82 -3.79
#